data_AF-A0A4P5YQJ9-F1
#
_entry.id   AF-A0A4P5YQJ9-F1
#
_cell.length_a   1.000
_cell.length_b   1.000
_cell.length_c   1.000
_cell.angle_alpha   90.00
_cell.angle_beta   90.00
_cell.angle_gamma   90.00
#
_symmetry.space_group_name_H-M   'P 1'
#
loop_
_entity.id
_entity.type
_entity.pdbx_description
1 polymer ?
#
loop_
_entity_poly.entity_id
_entity_poly.type
_entity_poly.pdbx_seq_one_letter_code
_entity_poly.pdbx_strand_id
1 'polypeptide(L)' 'MENQTKYALKVQAIRPKGQNPKLYVYFPIPLAAAIGLQPGELVEWELLDRGELHLVRKQPAPPRTRQRTPKT' A
#
# COMPACT_ATOMS: atom_id res chain seq x y z
N MET A 1 -9.78 -17.13 14.47
CA MET A 1 -9.42 -17.16 13.04
C MET A 1 -9.58 -15.75 12.53
N GLU A 2 -8.48 -15.04 12.30
CA GLU A 2 -8.54 -13.66 11.83
C GLU A 2 -9.02 -13.65 10.38
N ASN A 3 -10.13 -12.95 10.14
CA ASN A 3 -10.75 -12.86 8.84
C ASN A 3 -9.89 -11.91 7.98
N GLN A 4 -8.86 -12.44 7.31
CA GLN A 4 -8.01 -11.65 6.41
C GLN A 4 -8.88 -11.04 5.32
N THR A 5 -9.11 -9.74 5.42
CA THR A 5 -9.90 -9.00 4.44
C THR A 5 -9.07 -8.87 3.17
N LYS A 6 -9.56 -9.48 2.08
CA LYS A 6 -8.90 -9.43 0.77
C LYS A 6 -9.51 -8.31 -0.07
N TYR A 7 -8.66 -7.51 -0.69
CA TYR A 7 -9.07 -6.45 -1.61
C TYR A 7 -8.70 -6.86 -3.03
N ALA A 8 -9.66 -7.35 -3.80
CA ALA A 8 -9.43 -7.69 -5.21
C ALA A 8 -9.33 -6.39 -6.04
N LEU A 9 -8.26 -6.28 -6.82
CA LEU A 9 -7.96 -5.09 -7.62
C LEU A 9 -7.84 -5.48 -9.09
N LYS A 10 -8.26 -4.57 -9.96
CA LYS A 10 -8.02 -4.68 -11.39
C LYS A 10 -6.81 -3.83 -11.75
N VAL A 11 -5.84 -4.43 -12.44
CA VAL A 11 -4.69 -3.71 -12.99
C VAL A 11 -5.18 -2.72 -14.05
N GLN A 12 -4.82 -1.46 -13.88
CA GLN A 12 -5.03 -0.39 -14.84
C GLN A 12 -3.77 -0.22 -15.68
N ALA A 13 -3.94 0.24 -16.92
CA ALA A 13 -2.83 0.51 -17.82
C ALA A 13 -2.96 1.93 -18.39
N ILE A 14 -1.90 2.71 -18.28
CA ILE A 14 -1.75 3.99 -18.98
C ILE A 14 -0.79 3.75 -20.15
N ARG A 15 -1.19 4.17 -21.36
CA ARG A 15 -0.45 3.92 -22.61
C ARG A 15 -0.02 5.23 -23.26
N PRO A 16 1.15 5.79 -22.91
CA PRO A 16 1.71 6.90 -23.64
C PRO A 16 2.06 6.47 -25.07
N LYS A 17 1.93 7.39 -26.04
CA LYS A 17 2.23 7.12 -27.44
C LYS A 17 3.68 6.67 -27.60
N GLY A 18 3.90 5.51 -28.24
CA GLY A 18 5.23 4.98 -28.53
C GLY A 18 6.00 4.40 -27.33
N GLN A 19 5.37 4.26 -26.16
CA GLN A 19 6.00 3.69 -24.98
C GLN A 19 5.26 2.46 -24.49
N ASN A 20 5.97 1.62 -23.73
CA ASN A 20 5.36 0.49 -23.06
C ASN A 20 4.28 0.96 -22.08
N PRO A 21 3.15 0.23 -21.97
CA PRO A 21 2.11 0.53 -20.99
C PRO A 21 2.69 0.55 -19.58
N LYS A 22 2.37 1.59 -18.81
CA LYS A 22 2.63 1.61 -17.38
C LYS A 22 1.43 1.02 -16.66
N LEU A 23 1.67 -0.02 -15.86
CA LEU A 23 0.64 -0.73 -15.11
C LEU A 23 0.53 -0.15 -13.70
N TYR A 24 -0.70 0.00 -13.23
CA TYR A 24 -1.01 0.57 -11.92
C TYR A 24 -2.09 -0.24 -11.22
N VAL A 25 -1.96 -0.33 -9.91
CA VAL A 25 -3.04 -0.72 -9.00
C VAL A 25 -3.18 0.39 -7.97
N TYR A 26 -4.41 0.72 -7.58
CA TYR A 26 -4.63 1.69 -6.51
C TYR A 26 -4.41 1.01 -5.15
N PHE A 27 -4.07 1.80 -4.13
CA PHE A 27 -3.97 1.31 -2.76
C PHE A 27 -5.33 1.46 -2.06
N PRO A 28 -5.98 0.38 -1.57
CA PRO A 28 -7.26 0.49 -0.88
C PRO A 28 -7.16 1.38 0.36
N ILE A 29 -8.07 2.36 0.48
CA ILE A 29 -8.10 3.31 1.61
C ILE A 29 -8.07 2.61 2.98
N PRO A 30 -8.86 1.53 3.23
CA PRO A 30 -8.82 0.84 4.52
C PRO A 30 -7.45 0.23 4.84
N LEU A 31 -6.77 -0.33 3.83
CA LEU A 31 -5.43 -0.89 4.01
C LEU A 31 -4.41 0.22 4.27
N ALA A 32 -4.52 1.35 3.56
CA ALA A 32 -3.62 2.49 3.75
C ALA A 32 -3.75 3.04 5.17
N ALA A 33 -4.99 3.17 5.65
CA ALA A 33 -5.27 3.60 7.02
C ALA A 33 -4.74 2.60 8.06
N ALA A 34 -4.89 1.30 7.83
CA ALA A 34 -4.45 0.25 8.75
C ALA A 34 -2.92 0.27 8.98
N ILE A 35 -2.13 0.53 7.94
CA ILE A 35 -0.66 0.61 8.04
C ILE A 35 -0.14 2.04 8.25
N GLY A 36 -1.03 3.04 8.23
CA GLY A 36 -0.67 4.44 8.34
C GLY A 36 0.09 4.99 7.13
N LEU A 37 -0.13 4.46 5.92
CA LEU A 37 0.52 4.93 4.69
C LEU A 37 0.11 6.37 4.37
N GLN A 38 1.09 7.26 4.19
CA GLN A 38 0.88 8.66 3.85
C GLN A 38 1.21 8.96 2.37
N PRO A 39 0.57 9.99 1.77
CA PRO A 39 0.97 10.49 0.46
C PRO A 39 2.44 10.94 0.45
N GLY A 40 3.17 10.59 -0.61
CA GLY A 40 4.58 10.94 -0.77
C GLY A 40 5.58 9.99 -0.11
N GLU A 41 5.12 8.95 0.61
CA GLU A 41 6.02 7.91 1.11
C GLU A 41 6.69 7.13 -0.04
N LEU A 42 7.98 6.82 0.16
CA LEU A 42 8.73 5.95 -0.74
C LEU A 42 8.45 4.48 -0.40
N VAL A 43 7.91 3.77 -1.38
CA VAL A 43 7.59 2.35 -1.31
C VAL A 43 8.23 1.61 -2.48
N GLU A 44 8.46 0.32 -2.32
CA GLU A 44 8.94 -0.57 -3.37
C GLU A 44 8.12 -1.85 -3.41
N TRP A 45 8.16 -2.53 -4.55
CA TRP A 45 7.63 -3.87 -4.70
C TRP A 45 8.79 -4.87 -4.70
N GLU A 46 8.72 -5.85 -3.82
CA GLU A 46 9.60 -7.00 -3.83
C GLU A 46 8.86 -8.18 -4.46
N LEU A 47 9.52 -8.84 -5.42
CA LEU A 47 9.01 -10.05 -6.06
C LEU A 47 9.27 -11.23 -5.12
N LEU A 48 8.21 -11.85 -4.62
CA LEU A 48 8.35 -13.12 -3.91
C LEU A 48 8.38 -14.29 -4.88
N ASP A 49 7.36 -14.37 -5.73
CA ASP A 49 7.25 -15.36 -6.80
C ASP A 49 6.46 -14.80 -7.99
N ARG A 50 6.17 -15.63 -9.00
CA ARG A 50 5.47 -15.17 -10.22
C ARG A 50 4.02 -14.72 -10.00
N GLY A 51 3.40 -15.07 -8.87
CA GLY A 51 2.03 -14.73 -8.50
C GLY A 51 1.92 -13.75 -7.33
N GLU A 52 3.00 -13.51 -6.59
CA GLU A 52 2.97 -12.70 -5.36
C GLU A 52 4.04 -11.59 -5.33
N LEU A 53 3.59 -10.39 -4.97
CA LEU A 53 4.42 -9.20 -4.73
C LEU A 53 4.19 -8.69 -3.31
N HIS A 54 5.26 -8.26 -2.65
CA HIS A 54 5.20 -7.61 -1.34
C HIS A 54 5.53 -6.12 -1.47
N LEU A 55 4.74 -5.28 -0.81
CA LEU A 55 5.02 -3.84 -0.76
C LEU A 55 5.83 -3.53 0.49
N VAL A 56 7.05 -3.01 0.30
CA VAL A 56 7.94 -2.60 1.38
C VAL A 56 8.01 -1.08 1.44
N ARG A 57 7.88 -0.52 2.64
CA ARG A 57 8.01 0.92 2.89
C ARG A 57 9.47 1.23 3.27
N LYS A 58 10.14 2.11 2.53
CA LYS A 58 11.55 2.45 2.80
C LYS A 58 11.73 3.37 4.00
N GLN A 59 10.78 4.28 4.22
CA GLN A 59 10.82 5.26 5.30
C GLN A 59 9.43 5.35 5.95
N PRO A 60 8.98 4.28 6.65
CA PRO A 60 7.68 4.30 7.29
C PRO A 60 7.65 5.40 8.35
N ALA A 61 6.60 6.23 8.34
CA ALA A 61 6.37 7.17 9.42
C ALA A 61 6.27 6.38 10.75
N PRO A 62 6.84 6.90 11.86
CA PRO A 62 6.73 6.23 13.14
C PRO A 62 5.25 6.01 13.47
N PRO A 63 4.89 4.84 14.02
CA PRO A 63 3.50 4.54 14.32
C PRO A 63 2.94 5.65 15.20
N ARG A 64 1.84 6.25 14.75
CA ARG A 64 1.19 7.33 15.47
C ARG A 64 0.44 6.72 16.65
N THR A 65 1.16 6.41 17.72
CA THR A 65 0.56 5.97 18.98
C THR A 65 -0.35 7.09 19.44
N ARG A 66 -1.66 6.88 19.35
CA ARG A 66 -2.64 7.77 19.98
C ARG A 66 -2.42 7.61 21.48
N GLN A 67 -1.54 8.42 22.07
CA GLN A 67 -1.47 8.57 23.52
C GLN A 67 -2.87 9.00 23.95
N ARG A 68 -3.63 8.06 24.49
CA ARG A 68 -4.76 8.38 25.35
C ARG A 68 -4.14 9.06 26.55
N THR A 69 -4.20 10.39 26.59
CA THR A 69 -4.01 11.11 27.84
C THR A 69 -4.99 10.51 28.85
N PRO A 70 -4.53 10.03 30.01
CA PRO A 70 -5.43 9.75 31.11
C PRO A 70 -6.11 11.08 31.43
N LYS A 71 -7.44 11.13 31.35
CA LYS A 71 -8.18 12.24 31.94
C LYS A 71 -8.00 12.13 33.45
N THR A 72 -7.26 13.08 34.03
CA THR A 72 -7.31 13.40 35.45
C THR A 72 -8.62 14.13 35.75
#